data_AF-A0A6H9GR13-F1
#
_entry.id   AF-A0A6H9GR13-F1
#
_cell.length_a   1.000
_cell.length_b   1.000
_cell.length_c   1.000
_cell.angle_alpha   90.00
_cell.angle_beta   90.00
_cell.angle_gamma   90.00
#
_symmetry.space_group_name_H-M   'P 1'
#
loop_
_entity.id
_entity.type
_entity.pdbx_description
1 polymer ?
#
loop_
_entity_poly.entity_id
_entity_poly.type
_entity_poly.pdbx_seq_one_letter_code
_entity_poly.pdbx_strand_id
1 'polypeptide(L)' 'MIRFFPLAASSKVRCTYHNESDRFQIIRVIEEGQWLERTLAAGQRLKFEAYRNSHVDIYIADMAMMVLSDRLSCEGLID' A
#
# COMPACT_ATOMS: atom_id res chain seq x y z
N MET A 1 -7.76 -30.91 14.51
CA MET A 1 -8.27 -30.63 13.15
C MET A 1 -7.29 -29.68 12.49
N ILE A 2 -6.40 -30.18 11.63
CA ILE A 2 -5.45 -29.34 10.89
C ILE A 2 -6.24 -28.72 9.74
N ARG A 3 -6.42 -27.40 9.76
CA ARG A 3 -6.99 -26.68 8.61
C ARG A 3 -5.91 -26.59 7.54
N PHE A 4 -6.05 -27.39 6.48
CA PHE A 4 -5.41 -27.09 5.21
C PHE A 4 -6.10 -25.83 4.66
N PHE A 5 -5.48 -24.67 4.83
CA PHE A 5 -5.75 -23.56 3.93
C PHE A 5 -5.23 -24.00 2.56
N PRO A 6 -6.04 -23.93 1.50
CA PRO A 6 -5.46 -24.08 0.18
C PRO A 6 -4.43 -22.97 0.05
N LEU A 7 -3.17 -23.34 -0.18
CA LEU A 7 -2.19 -22.47 -0.82
C LEU A 7 -2.70 -22.24 -2.25
N ALA A 8 -3.85 -21.57 -2.39
CA ALA A 8 -4.07 -20.78 -3.58
C ALA A 8 -2.91 -19.79 -3.52
N ALA A 9 -1.86 -20.07 -4.28
CA ALA A 9 -0.79 -19.13 -4.53
C ALA A 9 -1.46 -17.92 -5.17
N SER A 10 -1.97 -17.02 -4.34
CA SER A 10 -2.44 -15.72 -4.74
C SER A 10 -1.20 -15.10 -5.37
N SER A 11 -1.17 -15.05 -6.69
CA SER A 11 -0.02 -14.48 -7.37
C SER A 11 0.01 -13.00 -7.00
N LYS A 12 1.19 -12.52 -6.61
CA LYS A 12 1.39 -11.09 -6.41
C LYS A 12 1.13 -10.38 -7.74
N VAL A 13 0.42 -9.26 -7.66
CA VAL A 13 0.17 -8.37 -8.79
C VAL A 13 1.04 -7.13 -8.66
N ARG A 14 1.34 -6.49 -9.80
CA ARG A 14 2.04 -5.21 -9.81
C ARG A 14 1.03 -4.09 -9.58
N CYS A 15 1.25 -3.31 -8.53
CA CYS A 15 0.44 -2.15 -8.19
C CYS A 15 1.28 -0.88 -8.31
N THR A 16 0.64 0.22 -8.74
CA THR A 16 1.26 1.53 -8.88
C THR A 16 0.45 2.59 -8.14
N TYR A 17 1.05 3.23 -7.14
CA TYR A 17 0.50 4.40 -6.49
C TYR A 17 1.20 5.67 -7.01
N HIS A 18 0.46 6.76 -7.17
CA HIS A 18 0.99 8.08 -7.53
C HIS A 18 0.61 9.09 -6.45
N ASN A 19 1.61 9.73 -5.83
CA ASN A 19 1.36 10.87 -4.98
C ASN A 19 1.06 12.09 -5.86
N GLU A 20 -0.23 12.31 -6.14
CA GLU A 20 -0.70 13.49 -6.88
C GLU A 20 -0.84 14.74 -6.00
N SER A 21 -0.57 14.64 -4.70
CA SER A 21 -0.61 15.78 -3.78
C SER A 21 0.62 16.67 -3.90
N ASP A 22 0.54 17.87 -3.32
CA ASP A 22 1.65 18.82 -3.18
C ASP A 22 2.49 18.59 -1.90
N ARG A 23 2.25 17.49 -1.18
CA ARG A 23 2.90 17.19 0.11
C ARG A 23 3.69 15.88 0.05
N PHE A 24 4.60 15.73 1.02
CA PHE A 24 5.18 14.43 1.31
C PHE A 24 4.11 13.49 1.87
N GLN A 25 4.13 12.25 1.41
CA GLN A 25 3.28 11.19 1.91
C GLN A 25 4.14 10.01 2.36
N ILE A 26 3.66 9.32 3.38
CA ILE A 26 4.21 8.06 3.84
C ILE A 26 3.21 6.97 3.49
N ILE A 27 3.67 6.01 2.70
CA ILE A 27 2.87 4.92 2.15
C ILE A 27 3.26 3.64 2.86
N ARG A 28 2.29 2.95 3.45
CA ARG A 28 2.48 1.62 4.04
C ARG A 28 1.76 0.59 3.20
N VAL A 29 2.50 -0.28 2.53
CA VAL A 29 1.94 -1.46 1.86
C VAL A 29 1.68 -2.51 2.95
N ILE A 30 0.40 -2.81 3.21
CA ILE A 30 -0.03 -3.76 4.23
C ILE A 30 -0.29 -5.12 3.59
N GLU A 31 0.42 -6.15 4.04
CA GLU A 31 0.33 -7.52 3.53
C GLU A 31 0.37 -8.50 4.72
N GLU A 32 -0.70 -9.27 4.92
CA GLU A 32 -0.78 -10.33 5.94
C GLU A 32 -0.36 -9.91 7.38
N GLY A 33 -0.66 -8.66 7.76
CA GLY A 33 -0.31 -8.10 9.08
C GLY A 33 1.13 -7.60 9.21
N GLN A 34 1.92 -7.66 8.13
CA GLN A 34 3.19 -6.94 7.99
C GLN A 34 2.99 -5.67 7.16
N TRP A 35 3.93 -4.72 7.29
CA TRP A 35 3.94 -3.57 6.40
C TRP A 35 5.34 -3.15 5.96
N LEU A 36 5.40 -2.64 4.75
CA LEU A 36 6.56 -1.97 4.20
C LEU A 36 6.26 -0.48 4.02
N GLU A 37 7.06 0.37 4.67
CA GLU A 37 6.87 1.82 4.63
C GLU A 37 7.77 2.49 3.58
N ARG A 38 7.24 3.46 2.84
CA ARG A 38 7.95 4.26 1.84
C ARG A 38 7.52 5.72 1.91
N THR A 39 8.47 6.64 1.80
CA THR A 39 8.18 8.07 1.68
C THR A 39 8.15 8.46 0.20
N LEU A 40 7.12 9.19 -0.21
CA LEU A 40 6.98 9.76 -1.55
C LEU A 40 6.91 11.28 -1.46
N ALA A 41 7.76 11.96 -2.23
CA ALA A 41 7.61 13.38 -2.50
C ALA A 41 6.41 13.64 -3.41
N ALA A 42 5.98 14.90 -3.47
CA ALA A 42 4.95 15.36 -4.41
C ALA A 42 5.29 14.92 -5.84
N GLY A 43 4.32 14.33 -6.54
CA GLY A 43 4.44 13.85 -7.92
C GLY A 43 5.18 12.52 -8.10
N GLN A 44 5.74 11.90 -7.05
CA GLN A 44 6.43 10.61 -7.17
C GLN A 44 5.48 9.41 -7.22
N ARG A 45 5.94 8.33 -7.86
CA ARG A 45 5.21 7.07 -7.99
C ARG A 45 5.89 5.95 -7.22
N LEU A 46 5.10 5.10 -6.56
CA LEU A 46 5.55 3.86 -5.95
C LEU A 46 5.03 2.69 -6.78
N LYS A 47 5.94 1.90 -7.35
CA LYS A 47 5.62 0.60 -7.95
C LYS A 47 6.01 -0.50 -6.96
N PHE A 48 5.13 -1.47 -6.74
CA PHE A 48 5.35 -2.56 -5.80
C PHE A 48 4.57 -3.82 -6.22
N GLU A 49 4.96 -4.95 -5.65
CA GLU A 49 4.26 -6.23 -5.85
C GLU A 49 3.62 -6.66 -4.53
N ALA A 50 2.32 -6.97 -4.56
CA ALA A 50 1.57 -7.43 -3.40
C ALA A 50 0.40 -8.33 -3.81
N TYR A 51 -0.16 -9.08 -2.87
CA TYR A 51 -1.40 -9.83 -3.11
C TYR A 51 -2.58 -8.89 -3.44
N ARG A 52 -3.56 -9.36 -4.22
CA ARG A 52 -4.75 -8.56 -4.60
C ARG A 52 -5.55 -8.05 -3.39
N ASN A 53 -5.59 -8.83 -2.32
CA ASN A 53 -6.26 -8.48 -1.07
C ASN A 53 -5.43 -7.58 -0.14
N SER A 54 -4.19 -7.25 -0.51
CA SER A 54 -3.38 -6.25 0.18
C SER A 54 -3.94 -4.85 -0.05
N HIS A 55 -3.55 -3.92 0.82
CA HIS A 55 -3.94 -2.51 0.71
C HIS A 55 -2.76 -1.60 1.04
N VAL A 56 -2.91 -0.33 0.74
CA VAL A 56 -1.94 0.72 1.00
C VAL A 56 -2.57 1.76 1.89
N ASP A 57 -1.95 1.99 3.04
CA ASP A 57 -2.29 3.08 3.95
C ASP A 57 -1.47 4.31 3.59
N ILE A 58 -2.15 5.43 3.33
CA ILE A 58 -1.56 6.70 2.92
C ILE A 58 -1.61 7.64 4.11
N TYR A 59 -0.43 8.01 4.61
CA TYR A 59 -0.28 8.99 5.67
C TYR A 59 0.21 10.31 5.10
N ILE A 60 -0.43 11.41 5.49
CA ILE A 60 0.05 12.76 5.18
C ILE A 60 0.76 13.29 6.42
N ALA A 61 1.94 13.87 6.22
CA ALA A 61 2.63 14.62 7.25
C ALA A 61 2.00 16.01 7.36
N ASP A 62 1.38 16.30 8.50
CA ASP A 62 1.07 17.66 8.94
C ASP A 62 2.17 18.13 9.91
N MET A 63 2.29 19.43 10.16
CA MET A 63 3.42 20.07 10.87
C MET A 63 3.78 19.44 12.24
N ALA A 64 2.89 18.68 12.86
CA ALA A 64 3.14 18.02 14.14
C ALA A 64 2.72 16.54 14.20
N MET A 65 2.09 15.99 13.16
CA MET A 65 1.48 14.65 13.23
C MET A 65 1.37 13.97 11.87
N MET A 66 1.39 12.64 11.89
CA MET A 66 1.04 11.81 10.74
C MET A 66 -0.38 11.31 10.91
N VAL A 67 -1.22 11.59 9.92
CA VAL A 67 -2.63 11.18 9.93
C VAL A 67 -2.85 10.22 8.77
N LEU A 68 -3.53 9.10 9.04
CA LEU A 68 -4.02 8.21 7.99
C LEU A 68 -5.05 8.98 7.18
N SER A 69 -4.69 9.33 5.94
CA SER A 69 -5.53 10.08 5.03
C SER A 69 -6.44 9.16 4.25
N ASP A 70 -5.93 8.02 3.78
CA ASP A 70 -6.67 7.12 2.90
C ASP A 70 -6.13 5.68 2.96
N ARG A 71 -6.97 4.73 2.54
CA ARG A 71 -6.65 3.31 2.41
C ARG A 71 -7.13 2.81 1.04
N LEU A 72 -6.18 2.47 0.18
CA LEU A 72 -6.47 1.99 -1.18
C LEU A 72 -6.20 0.49 -1.29
N SER A 73 -7.10 -0.27 -1.94
CA SER A 73 -6.82 -1.68 -2.23
C SER A 73 -5.77 -1.81 -3.35
N CYS A 74 -4.92 -2.84 -3.30
CA CYS A 74 -4.00 -3.13 -4.41
C CYS A 74 -4.78 -3.42 -5.70
N GLU A 75 -5.96 -4.05 -5.58
CA GLU A 75 -6.84 -4.31 -6.73
C GLU A 75 -7.20 -3.03 -7.51
N GLY A 76 -7.40 -1.90 -6.83
CA GLY A 76 -7.64 -0.60 -7.46
C GLY A 76 -6.39 0.09 -8.01
N LEU A 77 -5.21 -0.47 -7.80
CA LEU A 77 -3.91 0.09 -8.16
C LEU A 77 -3.15 -0.77 -9.18
N ILE A 78 -3.77 -1.82 -9.71
CA ILE A 78 -3.16 -2.70 -10.71
C ILE A 78 -2.83 -1.88 -11.96
N ASP A 79 -1.57 -1.96 -12.39
CA ASP A 79 -1.06 -1.35 -13.64
C ASP A 79 -1.46 -2.20 -14.87
#